data_AF-A0A812X693-F1
#
_entry.id   AF-A0A812X693-F1
#
_cell.length_a   1.000
_cell.length_b   1.000
_cell.length_c   1.000
_cell.angle_alpha   90.00
_cell.angle_beta   90.00
_cell.angle_gamma   90.00
#
_symmetry.space_group_name_H-M   'P 1'
#
loop_
_entity.id
_entity.type
_entity.pdbx_description
1 polymer ?
#
loop_
_entity_poly.entity_id
_entity_poly.type
_entity_poly.pdbx_seq_one_letter_code
_entity_poly.pdbx_strand_id
1 'polypeptide(L)'
;MSSNRGFAIFFLELYLAAWSQEVAAGPLVVDRTRLGNTFDGVGGLSGGGATSVLLPNYAETSRSEVLDYLFKPNFGASLQILKVEIGGDSQSTDGTESSHMHDSETVDLHTGYEWWLMQEAKKRNPDIKLYGLAWAFPGWVGEGSGDPFKFPKQTARYLVEWVTGAKSEYGLDIDYLGIWNERSSDSNFVQVLRKSLNEAGHTSTKLVVKDGDIGICNDLLKDKAYADAVDIVGVHYPNDFADFSACHQLAKPLWASEESSSYDDMNGAACWGRVINSHWVLNKMTASIMWNLVGAYYHGTNWYASSMLTSVEPWSGHYEVNPVIWATAHVTQFTKIGWRYLVNGSGSGELPRGGYFATWVDPSSTDFTMNFVKISRDHASCTRPHLPTFQTSEENVTVLLAPSMRPPAELEVWYSNFEAYGNAEPPLFQHSTVQVHNNKFSLHIPVGAMITITTIKTGGKGSFQHIPPSSPSFPLDYVDDFQSTDDSRNARWFADQIGSFEIHRAEDGKRSLRQMVTQLPIGWSDKGSRGPMTLIGMREWQDIKVQVSFRLPAASAKRSPADAACVGVRVDQMWQNGVVLCNLAHVDAYCDIVRSAEHP
;
A
#
# COMPACT_ATOMS: atom_id res chain seq x y z
N MET A 1 16.96 64.02 -64.08
CA MET A 1 15.67 64.49 -64.64
C MET A 1 14.79 63.26 -64.79
N SER A 2 13.96 62.99 -63.78
CA SER A 2 12.50 63.20 -63.80
C SER A 2 11.78 62.01 -64.45
N SER A 3 10.76 61.37 -63.91
CA SER A 3 10.03 61.51 -62.64
C SER A 3 8.93 60.44 -62.62
N ASN A 4 8.69 59.87 -61.44
CA ASN A 4 7.40 59.41 -60.91
C ASN A 4 6.49 58.49 -61.73
N ARG A 5 6.21 57.31 -61.17
CA ARG A 5 4.99 57.07 -60.37
C ARG A 5 5.20 55.89 -59.40
N GLY A 6 5.27 56.21 -58.11
CA GLY A 6 5.30 55.23 -57.03
C GLY A 6 3.89 54.75 -56.68
N PHE A 7 3.76 53.46 -56.43
CA PHE A 7 2.63 52.85 -55.71
C PHE A 7 3.11 52.63 -54.27
N ALA A 8 2.55 53.39 -53.33
CA ALA A 8 2.73 53.16 -51.90
C ALA A 8 1.62 52.23 -51.40
N ILE A 9 1.99 51.01 -51.01
CA ILE A 9 1.11 50.12 -50.25
C ILE A 9 1.44 50.36 -48.77
N PHE A 10 0.51 50.99 -48.05
CA PHE A 10 0.56 51.10 -46.60
C PHE A 10 0.13 49.75 -45.99
N PHE A 11 1.07 49.01 -45.42
CA PHE A 11 0.75 47.98 -44.43
C PHE A 11 0.61 48.67 -43.07
N LEU A 12 -0.62 48.78 -42.60
CA LEU A 12 -0.94 49.20 -41.24
C LEU A 12 -0.89 47.94 -40.36
N GLU A 13 0.24 47.68 -39.71
CA GLU A 13 0.32 46.67 -38.65
C GLU A 13 -0.44 47.19 -37.42
N LEU A 14 -1.69 46.74 -37.27
CA LEU A 14 -2.41 46.84 -36.01
C LEU A 14 -1.81 45.83 -35.03
N TYR A 15 -0.93 46.29 -34.14
CA TYR A 15 -0.64 45.60 -32.88
C TYR A 15 -1.89 45.67 -32.01
N LEU A 16 -2.77 44.68 -32.14
CA LEU A 16 -3.77 44.36 -31.12
C LEU A 16 -3.03 43.72 -29.96
N ALA A 17 -2.62 44.53 -28.98
CA ALA A 17 -2.35 44.05 -27.64
C ALA A 17 -3.66 43.46 -27.10
N ALA A 18 -3.81 42.14 -27.19
CA ALA A 18 -4.85 41.44 -26.48
C ALA A 18 -4.53 41.51 -24.99
N TRP A 19 -5.10 42.50 -24.31
CA TRP A 19 -5.17 42.48 -22.85
C TRP A 19 -6.11 41.32 -22.50
N SER A 20 -5.55 40.16 -22.16
CA SER A 20 -6.30 39.12 -21.46
C SER A 20 -6.67 39.69 -20.10
N GLN A 21 -7.89 40.19 -19.95
CA GLN A 21 -8.46 40.39 -18.63
C GLN A 21 -8.59 38.99 -18.01
N GLU A 22 -7.66 38.65 -17.14
CA GLU A 22 -7.80 37.54 -16.21
C GLU A 22 -9.05 37.88 -15.38
N VAL A 23 -10.17 37.19 -15.63
CA VAL A 23 -11.33 37.26 -14.75
C VAL A 23 -10.84 36.67 -13.43
N ALA A 24 -10.51 37.53 -12.46
CA ALA A 24 -10.14 37.09 -11.13
C ALA A 24 -11.26 36.18 -10.62
N ALA A 25 -10.97 34.89 -10.48
CA ALA A 25 -11.91 33.95 -9.90
C ALA A 25 -12.32 34.49 -8.52
N GLY A 26 -13.62 34.44 -8.22
CA GLY A 26 -14.13 34.82 -6.90
C GLY A 26 -13.43 34.02 -5.79
N PRO A 27 -13.45 34.50 -4.54
CA PRO A 27 -12.78 33.80 -3.45
C PRO A 27 -13.36 32.39 -3.27
N LEU A 28 -12.50 31.43 -2.93
CA LEU A 28 -12.94 30.09 -2.50
C LEU A 28 -13.58 30.23 -1.12
N VAL A 29 -14.87 29.93 -1.03
CA VAL A 29 -15.62 30.03 0.23
C VAL A 29 -15.52 28.70 0.97
N VAL A 30 -15.10 28.76 2.24
CA VAL A 30 -15.06 27.60 3.13
C VAL A 30 -16.07 27.80 4.24
N ASP A 31 -17.08 26.95 4.27
CA ASP A 31 -18.19 27.03 5.22
C ASP A 31 -18.50 25.65 5.81
N ARG A 32 -18.25 25.51 7.11
CA ARG A 32 -18.48 24.25 7.84
C ARG A 32 -19.95 23.91 8.08
N THR A 33 -20.90 24.74 7.70
CA THR A 33 -22.34 24.39 7.81
C THR A 33 -22.76 23.29 6.85
N ARG A 34 -21.94 22.98 5.83
CA ARG A 34 -22.22 21.96 4.80
C ARG A 34 -21.25 20.79 4.89
N LEU A 35 -21.54 19.88 5.81
CA LEU A 35 -20.72 18.69 6.04
C LEU A 35 -20.99 17.59 5.00
N GLY A 36 -19.91 17.03 4.47
CA GLY A 36 -19.87 15.85 3.61
C GLY A 36 -19.70 14.55 4.43
N ASN A 37 -19.10 13.53 3.83
CA ASN A 37 -18.95 12.23 4.49
C ASN A 37 -17.92 12.29 5.63
N THR A 38 -17.97 11.28 6.49
CA THR A 38 -16.93 11.04 7.50
C THR A 38 -15.65 10.59 6.81
N PHE A 39 -14.53 11.19 7.21
CA PHE A 39 -13.20 10.76 6.79
C PHE A 39 -12.80 9.50 7.56
N ASP A 40 -12.43 8.47 6.82
CA ASP A 40 -12.14 7.14 7.34
C ASP A 40 -10.63 6.85 7.44
N GLY A 41 -9.78 7.67 6.82
CA GLY A 41 -8.33 7.68 7.06
C GLY A 41 -7.48 7.49 5.81
N VAL A 42 -6.17 7.71 5.98
CA VAL A 42 -5.15 7.36 4.97
C VAL A 42 -4.25 6.26 5.54
N GLY A 43 -3.95 5.26 4.71
CA GLY A 43 -3.25 4.05 5.13
C GLY A 43 -2.15 3.56 4.18
N GLY A 44 -1.45 2.53 4.64
CA GLY A 44 -0.48 1.75 3.88
C GLY A 44 -0.73 0.25 4.00
N LEU A 45 -0.35 -0.51 2.97
CA LEU A 45 -0.58 -1.94 2.84
C LEU A 45 0.73 -2.72 2.95
N SER A 46 0.86 -3.59 3.96
CA SER A 46 1.92 -4.60 4.06
C SER A 46 1.40 -5.94 3.52
N GLY A 47 2.17 -6.54 2.63
CA GLY A 47 1.81 -7.76 1.90
C GLY A 47 1.28 -7.52 0.49
N GLY A 48 0.54 -8.50 -0.03
CA GLY A 48 0.19 -8.60 -1.44
C GLY A 48 1.37 -8.42 -2.39
N GLY A 49 2.57 -8.95 -2.16
CA GLY A 49 2.97 -10.05 -1.28
C GLY A 49 4.42 -9.90 -0.85
N ALA A 50 4.74 -10.32 0.37
CA ALA A 50 6.09 -10.33 0.91
C ALA A 50 6.81 -8.95 1.00
N THR A 51 6.06 -7.85 0.99
CA THR A 51 6.63 -6.50 0.83
C THR A 51 7.40 -6.03 2.06
N SER A 52 7.15 -6.63 3.23
CA SER A 52 7.86 -6.30 4.48
C SER A 52 8.94 -7.34 4.88
N VAL A 53 9.23 -8.35 4.06
CA VAL A 53 9.98 -9.57 4.46
C VAL A 53 11.39 -9.31 5.03
N LEU A 54 12.11 -8.28 4.56
CA LEU A 54 13.44 -7.94 5.04
C LEU A 54 13.44 -7.07 6.29
N LEU A 55 12.35 -6.33 6.56
CA LEU A 55 12.28 -5.35 7.64
C LEU A 55 12.48 -5.94 9.05
N PRO A 56 11.88 -7.11 9.41
CA PRO A 56 12.12 -7.74 10.71
C PRO A 56 13.60 -8.01 11.00
N ASN A 57 14.43 -8.16 9.97
CA ASN A 57 15.84 -8.52 10.11
C ASN A 57 16.77 -7.31 10.27
N TYR A 58 16.25 -6.07 10.28
CA TYR A 58 17.04 -4.88 10.58
C TYR A 58 17.48 -4.85 12.05
N ALA A 59 18.65 -4.24 12.29
CA ALA A 59 19.06 -3.88 13.64
C ALA A 59 18.02 -2.96 14.29
N GLU A 60 17.83 -3.08 15.61
CA GLU A 60 16.74 -2.42 16.35
C GLU A 60 16.68 -0.91 16.10
N THR A 61 17.82 -0.22 16.02
CA THR A 61 17.87 1.23 15.76
C THR A 61 17.21 1.57 14.42
N SER A 62 17.77 1.12 13.30
CA SER A 62 17.21 1.39 11.97
C SER A 62 15.78 0.86 11.82
N ARG A 63 15.48 -0.33 12.36
CA ARG A 63 14.13 -0.92 12.32
C ARG A 63 13.11 -0.01 13.00
N SER A 64 13.44 0.46 14.21
CA SER A 64 12.57 1.34 14.99
C SER A 64 12.40 2.71 14.33
N GLU A 65 13.45 3.24 13.71
CA GLU A 65 13.43 4.50 12.95
C GLU A 65 12.52 4.43 11.72
N VAL A 66 12.61 3.34 10.94
CA VAL A 66 11.69 3.07 9.83
C VAL A 66 10.24 3.03 10.30
N LEU A 67 9.95 2.30 11.39
CA LEU A 67 8.62 2.22 11.97
C LEU A 67 8.13 3.57 12.53
N ASP A 68 9.02 4.41 13.04
CA ASP A 68 8.71 5.78 13.47
C ASP A 68 8.27 6.65 12.28
N TYR A 69 8.96 6.56 11.13
CA TYR A 69 8.52 7.27 9.91
C TYR A 69 7.15 6.84 9.42
N LEU A 70 6.80 5.56 9.55
CA LEU A 70 5.51 5.03 9.08
C LEU A 70 4.37 5.36 10.06
N PHE A 71 4.55 5.11 11.36
CA PHE A 71 3.43 5.04 12.30
C PHE A 71 3.43 6.09 13.41
N LYS A 72 4.57 6.70 13.74
CA LYS A 72 4.63 7.64 14.87
C LYS A 72 3.85 8.92 14.53
N PRO A 73 2.85 9.30 15.34
CA PRO A 73 2.09 10.52 15.11
C PRO A 73 2.98 11.76 15.07
N ASN A 74 2.68 12.70 14.17
CA ASN A 74 3.39 13.98 14.01
C ASN A 74 4.90 13.83 13.70
N PHE A 75 5.30 12.76 13.01
CA PHE A 75 6.70 12.50 12.69
C PHE A 75 6.94 12.36 11.18
N GLY A 76 6.45 11.26 10.59
CA GLY A 76 6.50 11.01 9.16
C GLY A 76 5.09 10.86 8.59
N ALA A 77 4.84 9.74 7.91
CA ALA A 77 3.57 9.40 7.30
C ALA A 77 2.43 9.29 8.31
N SER A 78 2.73 9.01 9.59
CA SER A 78 1.76 9.06 10.70
C SER A 78 0.46 8.31 10.39
N LEU A 79 0.58 7.11 9.81
CA LEU A 79 -0.53 6.40 9.18
C LEU A 79 -1.69 6.14 10.16
N GLN A 80 -2.91 6.21 9.61
CA GLN A 80 -4.16 6.04 10.35
C GLN A 80 -4.77 4.65 10.13
N ILE A 81 -4.42 3.98 9.04
CA ILE A 81 -4.82 2.61 8.73
C ILE A 81 -3.57 1.81 8.34
N LEU A 82 -3.43 0.62 8.92
CA LEU A 82 -2.51 -0.42 8.46
C LEU A 82 -3.34 -1.58 7.90
N LYS A 83 -3.21 -1.82 6.59
CA LYS A 83 -3.76 -3.01 5.93
C LYS A 83 -2.66 -4.07 5.83
N VAL A 84 -2.96 -5.32 6.18
CA VAL A 84 -2.03 -6.45 6.12
C VAL A 84 -2.62 -7.61 5.32
N GLU A 85 -1.76 -8.35 4.63
CA GLU A 85 -2.13 -9.63 4.05
C GLU A 85 -2.42 -10.66 5.17
N ILE A 86 -3.49 -11.42 4.98
CA ILE A 86 -3.72 -12.68 5.69
C ILE A 86 -3.02 -13.76 4.85
N GLY A 87 -1.80 -14.12 5.26
CA GLY A 87 -0.95 -15.04 4.51
C GLY A 87 -1.68 -16.32 4.13
N GLY A 88 -1.50 -16.75 2.88
CA GLY A 88 -2.29 -17.82 2.26
C GLY A 88 -1.45 -18.93 1.63
N ASP A 89 -0.16 -19.00 1.97
CA ASP A 89 0.80 -20.01 1.50
C ASP A 89 1.08 -19.99 -0.01
N SER A 90 0.73 -18.89 -0.68
CA SER A 90 0.82 -18.76 -2.14
C SER A 90 1.35 -17.40 -2.56
N GLN A 91 1.88 -17.33 -3.78
CA GLN A 91 2.46 -16.11 -4.34
C GLN A 91 1.40 -15.03 -4.50
N SER A 92 1.65 -13.87 -3.89
CA SER A 92 0.72 -12.74 -3.85
C SER A 92 1.27 -11.42 -4.42
N THR A 93 2.54 -11.34 -4.87
CA THR A 93 3.12 -10.47 -5.94
C THR A 93 4.66 -10.53 -5.99
N ASP A 94 5.33 -10.22 -4.87
CA ASP A 94 6.81 -10.21 -4.74
C ASP A 94 7.33 -11.40 -3.90
N GLY A 95 6.43 -12.23 -3.40
CA GLY A 95 6.70 -13.42 -2.59
C GLY A 95 5.42 -14.03 -2.03
N THR A 96 5.59 -15.03 -1.17
CA THR A 96 4.51 -15.67 -0.42
C THR A 96 4.52 -15.23 1.04
N GLU A 97 3.36 -15.34 1.69
CA GLU A 97 3.24 -15.16 3.13
C GLU A 97 2.60 -16.38 3.78
N SER A 98 3.18 -16.79 4.92
CA SER A 98 2.75 -17.96 5.69
C SER A 98 1.32 -17.81 6.19
N SER A 99 0.54 -18.87 6.03
CA SER A 99 -0.77 -18.98 6.66
C SER A 99 -0.67 -19.26 8.16
N HIS A 100 -1.67 -18.81 8.92
CA HIS A 100 -1.88 -19.25 10.30
C HIS A 100 -2.48 -20.66 10.39
N MET A 101 -2.89 -21.25 9.26
CA MET A 101 -3.45 -22.60 9.19
C MET A 101 -3.03 -23.31 7.90
N HIS A 102 -1.82 -23.86 7.86
CA HIS A 102 -1.34 -24.64 6.71
C HIS A 102 -2.22 -25.88 6.39
N ASP A 103 -2.88 -26.42 7.42
CA ASP A 103 -3.82 -27.54 7.33
C ASP A 103 -5.13 -27.23 8.10
N SER A 104 -6.09 -28.15 8.03
CA SER A 104 -7.43 -27.94 8.60
C SER A 104 -7.51 -28.10 10.12
N GLU A 105 -6.46 -28.54 10.79
CA GLU A 105 -6.45 -28.95 12.20
C GLU A 105 -5.57 -28.04 13.06
N THR A 106 -4.51 -27.49 12.50
CA THR A 106 -3.51 -26.72 13.22
C THR A 106 -3.72 -25.23 13.02
N VAL A 107 -3.80 -24.49 14.13
CA VAL A 107 -3.73 -23.03 14.17
C VAL A 107 -2.41 -22.63 14.79
N ASP A 108 -1.60 -21.88 14.06
CA ASP A 108 -0.37 -21.28 14.55
C ASP A 108 -0.35 -19.79 14.21
N LEU A 109 -0.40 -18.96 15.26
CA LEU A 109 -0.47 -17.52 15.14
C LEU A 109 0.92 -16.87 15.14
N HIS A 110 2.00 -17.63 15.24
CA HIS A 110 3.37 -17.10 15.29
C HIS A 110 4.03 -16.99 13.91
N THR A 111 3.33 -17.40 12.86
CA THR A 111 3.84 -17.41 11.49
C THR A 111 3.98 -16.00 10.90
N GLY A 112 4.92 -15.83 9.98
CA GLY A 112 5.15 -14.56 9.30
C GLY A 112 5.55 -13.41 10.23
N TYR A 113 5.32 -12.19 9.76
CA TYR A 113 5.75 -10.93 10.41
C TYR A 113 4.64 -9.89 10.57
N GLU A 114 3.45 -10.11 9.99
CA GLU A 114 2.36 -9.13 10.05
C GLU A 114 1.82 -8.93 11.46
N TRP A 115 1.82 -9.97 12.29
CA TRP A 115 1.49 -9.85 13.72
C TRP A 115 2.39 -8.86 14.45
N TRP A 116 3.70 -9.00 14.24
CA TRP A 116 4.71 -8.10 14.82
C TRP A 116 4.53 -6.68 14.29
N LEU A 117 4.30 -6.52 12.99
CA LEU A 117 4.13 -5.21 12.37
C LEU A 117 2.90 -4.48 12.92
N MET A 118 1.77 -5.18 13.08
CA MET A 118 0.57 -4.63 13.70
C MET A 118 0.80 -4.21 15.17
N GLN A 119 1.55 -5.01 15.95
CA GLN A 119 1.91 -4.65 17.32
C GLN A 119 2.80 -3.40 17.37
N GLU A 120 3.82 -3.32 16.51
CA GLU A 120 4.71 -2.15 16.45
C GLU A 120 4.00 -0.88 15.97
N ALA A 121 3.02 -1.02 15.07
CA ALA A 121 2.14 0.08 14.65
C ALA A 121 1.27 0.56 15.81
N LYS A 122 0.56 -0.35 16.51
CA LYS A 122 -0.27 -0.03 17.68
C LYS A 122 0.53 0.57 18.84
N LYS A 123 1.77 0.13 19.03
CA LYS A 123 2.67 0.69 20.07
C LYS A 123 2.99 2.16 19.83
N ARG A 124 3.11 2.59 18.56
CA ARG A 124 3.38 3.99 18.17
C ARG A 124 2.11 4.81 18.06
N ASN A 125 1.06 4.22 17.49
CA ASN A 125 -0.24 4.84 17.31
C ASN A 125 -1.34 3.87 17.79
N PRO A 126 -1.76 3.95 19.07
CA PRO A 126 -2.82 3.09 19.61
C PRO A 126 -4.16 3.21 18.86
N ASP A 127 -4.40 4.36 18.21
CA ASP A 127 -5.61 4.66 17.46
C ASP A 127 -5.58 4.16 16.00
N ILE A 128 -4.42 3.66 15.51
CA ILE A 128 -4.31 3.13 14.15
C ILE A 128 -5.35 2.02 13.92
N LYS A 129 -6.00 2.02 12.77
CA LYS A 129 -6.95 0.98 12.41
C LYS A 129 -6.27 -0.18 11.71
N LEU A 130 -6.69 -1.40 12.03
CA LEU A 130 -6.13 -2.63 11.45
C LEU A 130 -7.10 -3.25 10.44
N TYR A 131 -6.60 -3.56 9.25
CA TYR A 131 -7.36 -4.17 8.16
C TYR A 131 -6.66 -5.45 7.67
N GLY A 132 -7.27 -6.63 7.83
CA GLY A 132 -6.80 -7.87 7.21
C GLY A 132 -7.51 -8.22 5.89
N LEU A 133 -6.77 -8.66 4.87
CA LEU A 133 -7.31 -9.15 3.60
C LEU A 133 -6.53 -10.37 3.09
N ALA A 134 -7.23 -11.40 2.61
CA ALA A 134 -6.58 -12.57 2.00
C ALA A 134 -6.33 -12.37 0.50
N TRP A 135 -5.11 -12.66 0.05
CA TRP A 135 -4.80 -12.83 -1.39
C TRP A 135 -4.99 -14.26 -1.83
N ALA A 136 -4.57 -15.21 -1.00
CA ALA A 136 -4.63 -16.64 -1.27
C ALA A 136 -5.19 -17.40 -0.06
N PHE A 137 -5.48 -18.68 -0.26
CA PHE A 137 -5.92 -19.57 0.82
C PHE A 137 -5.18 -20.91 0.72
N PRO A 138 -4.85 -21.54 1.86
CA PRO A 138 -4.41 -22.94 1.89
C PRO A 138 -5.42 -23.86 1.18
N GLY A 139 -4.93 -24.90 0.51
CA GLY A 139 -5.78 -25.74 -0.36
C GLY A 139 -6.96 -26.43 0.35
N TRP A 140 -6.89 -26.59 1.68
CA TRP A 140 -7.91 -27.29 2.47
C TRP A 140 -9.16 -26.44 2.64
N VAL A 141 -9.01 -25.12 2.56
CA VAL A 141 -10.10 -24.15 2.73
C VAL A 141 -11.21 -24.40 1.69
N GLY A 142 -10.82 -24.74 0.46
CA GLY A 142 -11.76 -25.11 -0.62
C GLY A 142 -11.92 -26.61 -0.82
N GLU A 143 -11.49 -27.46 0.12
CA GLU A 143 -11.45 -28.93 0.00
C GLU A 143 -10.87 -29.40 -1.35
N GLY A 144 -9.76 -28.80 -1.79
CA GLY A 144 -9.10 -29.13 -3.06
C GLY A 144 -9.84 -28.70 -4.33
N SER A 145 -10.97 -27.98 -4.22
CA SER A 145 -11.73 -27.51 -5.39
C SER A 145 -11.09 -26.35 -6.15
N GLY A 146 -10.15 -25.63 -5.52
CA GLY A 146 -9.58 -24.40 -6.06
C GLY A 146 -10.49 -23.17 -5.95
N ASP A 147 -11.63 -23.28 -5.25
CA ASP A 147 -12.59 -22.19 -5.04
C ASP A 147 -12.82 -21.99 -3.53
N PRO A 148 -12.49 -20.80 -2.97
CA PRO A 148 -12.65 -20.53 -1.56
C PRO A 148 -14.13 -20.32 -1.17
N PHE A 149 -15.07 -20.20 -2.11
CA PHE A 149 -16.48 -19.97 -1.76
C PHE A 149 -17.35 -21.22 -1.85
N LYS A 150 -16.81 -22.32 -2.39
CA LYS A 150 -17.53 -23.60 -2.49
C LYS A 150 -17.99 -24.15 -1.13
N PHE A 151 -17.19 -23.93 -0.10
CA PHE A 151 -17.47 -24.33 1.28
C PHE A 151 -17.43 -23.10 2.20
N PRO A 152 -18.45 -22.22 2.15
CA PRO A 152 -18.37 -20.88 2.73
C PRO A 152 -18.16 -20.88 4.24
N LYS A 153 -18.64 -21.91 4.96
CA LYS A 153 -18.38 -22.07 6.39
C LYS A 153 -16.91 -22.40 6.70
N GLN A 154 -16.23 -23.14 5.82
CA GLN A 154 -14.83 -23.52 5.99
C GLN A 154 -13.93 -22.29 5.84
N THR A 155 -14.19 -21.48 4.83
CA THR A 155 -13.49 -20.21 4.58
C THR A 155 -13.82 -19.16 5.64
N ALA A 156 -15.07 -19.11 6.11
CA ALA A 156 -15.43 -18.24 7.22
C ALA A 156 -14.70 -18.66 8.51
N ARG A 157 -14.59 -19.96 8.79
CA ARG A 157 -13.79 -20.47 9.91
C ARG A 157 -12.34 -19.99 9.81
N TYR A 158 -11.70 -20.19 8.65
CA TYR A 158 -10.32 -19.76 8.41
C TYR A 158 -10.08 -18.28 8.76
N LEU A 159 -10.93 -17.38 8.26
CA LEU A 159 -10.80 -15.94 8.52
C LEU A 159 -11.18 -15.56 9.96
N VAL A 160 -12.18 -16.21 10.55
CA VAL A 160 -12.59 -15.96 11.95
C VAL A 160 -11.52 -16.41 12.94
N GLU A 161 -10.81 -17.52 12.67
CA GLU A 161 -9.66 -17.95 13.47
C GLU A 161 -8.54 -16.90 13.44
N TRP A 162 -8.28 -16.29 12.27
CA TRP A 162 -7.30 -15.20 12.16
C TRP A 162 -7.70 -13.98 13.02
N VAL A 163 -8.95 -13.52 12.90
CA VAL A 163 -9.46 -12.37 13.68
C VAL A 163 -9.48 -12.67 15.18
N THR A 164 -9.89 -13.88 15.56
CA THR A 164 -9.92 -14.31 16.97
C THR A 164 -8.51 -14.41 17.53
N GLY A 165 -7.60 -15.00 16.76
CA GLY A 165 -6.19 -15.15 17.12
C GLY A 165 -5.48 -13.82 17.32
N ALA A 166 -5.73 -12.84 16.43
CA ALA A 166 -5.22 -11.48 16.57
C ALA A 166 -5.53 -10.89 17.96
N LYS A 167 -6.77 -11.09 18.42
CA LYS A 167 -7.21 -10.59 19.72
C LYS A 167 -6.68 -11.41 20.88
N SER A 168 -6.78 -12.73 20.81
CA SER A 168 -6.45 -13.61 21.94
C SER A 168 -4.96 -13.69 22.22
N GLU A 169 -4.13 -13.71 21.17
CA GLU A 169 -2.68 -13.87 21.28
C GLU A 169 -1.97 -12.52 21.41
N TYR A 170 -2.40 -11.53 20.62
CA TYR A 170 -1.68 -10.26 20.48
C TYR A 170 -2.42 -9.05 21.05
N GLY A 171 -3.65 -9.22 21.54
CA GLY A 171 -4.49 -8.12 22.02
C GLY A 171 -4.94 -7.15 20.93
N LEU A 172 -4.81 -7.53 19.66
CA LEU A 172 -5.10 -6.70 18.50
C LEU A 172 -6.58 -6.79 18.13
N ASP A 173 -7.27 -5.65 18.10
CA ASP A 173 -8.62 -5.55 17.55
C ASP A 173 -8.53 -5.31 16.04
N ILE A 174 -9.09 -6.23 15.25
CA ILE A 174 -9.19 -6.08 13.80
C ILE A 174 -10.42 -5.25 13.47
N ASP A 175 -10.22 -4.02 13.01
CA ASP A 175 -11.29 -3.09 12.68
C ASP A 175 -12.01 -3.46 11.37
N TYR A 176 -11.25 -3.97 10.39
CA TYR A 176 -11.74 -4.27 9.05
C TYR A 176 -11.27 -5.65 8.56
N LEU A 177 -12.15 -6.37 7.88
CA LEU A 177 -11.85 -7.65 7.24
C LEU A 177 -12.38 -7.67 5.80
N GLY A 178 -11.52 -8.07 4.87
CA GLY A 178 -11.81 -8.18 3.45
C GLY A 178 -12.12 -9.61 3.03
N ILE A 179 -12.37 -9.82 1.73
CA ILE A 179 -12.85 -11.11 1.21
C ILE A 179 -11.74 -11.85 0.47
N TRP A 180 -11.46 -11.46 -0.78
CA TRP A 180 -10.44 -12.09 -1.61
C TRP A 180 -9.90 -11.07 -2.63
N ASN A 181 -8.63 -10.68 -2.45
CA ASN A 181 -8.04 -9.55 -3.15
C ASN A 181 -8.13 -9.65 -4.68
N GLU A 182 -8.70 -8.64 -5.34
CA GLU A 182 -8.85 -8.53 -6.79
C GLU A 182 -9.47 -9.77 -7.46
N ARG A 183 -10.35 -10.48 -6.74
CA ARG A 183 -11.05 -11.67 -7.23
C ARG A 183 -12.57 -11.49 -7.17
N SER A 184 -13.29 -12.55 -7.48
CA SER A 184 -14.73 -12.60 -7.27
C SER A 184 -15.04 -12.47 -5.78
N SER A 185 -16.25 -12.02 -5.49
CA SER A 185 -16.84 -12.11 -4.16
C SER A 185 -18.18 -12.83 -4.28
N ASP A 186 -18.56 -13.58 -3.25
CA ASP A 186 -19.77 -14.39 -3.22
C ASP A 186 -20.74 -13.92 -2.13
N SER A 187 -21.99 -13.62 -2.51
CA SER A 187 -23.01 -13.09 -1.61
C SER A 187 -23.29 -14.02 -0.42
N ASN A 188 -23.41 -15.33 -0.68
CA ASN A 188 -23.71 -16.30 0.35
C ASN A 188 -22.53 -16.44 1.34
N PHE A 189 -21.30 -16.49 0.85
CA PHE A 189 -20.11 -16.48 1.68
C PHE A 189 -20.04 -15.24 2.57
N VAL A 190 -20.24 -14.03 2.03
CA VAL A 190 -20.15 -12.79 2.84
C VAL A 190 -21.21 -12.77 3.95
N GLN A 191 -22.43 -13.24 3.66
CA GLN A 191 -23.46 -13.40 4.69
C GLN A 191 -23.07 -14.44 5.76
N VAL A 192 -22.49 -15.57 5.36
CA VAL A 192 -21.98 -16.59 6.30
C VAL A 192 -20.85 -16.01 7.15
N LEU A 193 -19.89 -15.30 6.56
CA LEU A 193 -18.77 -14.68 7.26
C LEU A 193 -19.27 -13.65 8.28
N ARG A 194 -20.21 -12.77 7.90
CA ARG A 194 -20.80 -11.80 8.83
C ARG A 194 -21.44 -12.50 10.02
N LYS A 195 -22.21 -13.56 9.78
CA LYS A 195 -22.83 -14.35 10.84
C LYS A 195 -21.79 -15.03 11.73
N SER A 196 -20.77 -15.66 11.15
CA SER A 196 -19.71 -16.34 11.90
C SER A 196 -18.89 -15.38 12.76
N LEU A 197 -18.55 -14.18 12.27
CA LEU A 197 -17.91 -13.15 13.09
C LEU A 197 -18.80 -12.73 14.27
N ASN A 198 -20.10 -12.55 14.06
CA ASN A 198 -21.03 -12.19 15.14
C ASN A 198 -21.13 -13.30 16.20
N GLU A 199 -21.23 -14.56 15.77
CA GLU A 199 -21.26 -15.73 16.66
C GLU A 199 -19.96 -15.88 17.45
N ALA A 200 -18.82 -15.50 16.87
CA ALA A 200 -17.52 -15.45 17.54
C ALA A 200 -17.30 -14.20 18.42
N GLY A 201 -18.26 -13.26 18.47
CA GLY A 201 -18.18 -12.04 19.28
C GLY A 201 -17.53 -10.83 18.58
N HIS A 202 -17.11 -10.95 17.33
CA HIS A 202 -16.45 -9.89 16.53
C HIS A 202 -17.46 -9.03 15.77
N THR A 203 -18.49 -8.53 16.47
CA THR A 203 -19.56 -7.72 15.87
C THR A 203 -19.10 -6.33 15.41
N SER A 204 -17.97 -5.84 15.94
CA SER A 204 -17.38 -4.54 15.58
C SER A 204 -16.47 -4.58 14.36
N THR A 205 -15.95 -5.76 13.98
CA THR A 205 -15.12 -5.92 12.78
C THR A 205 -16.00 -5.72 11.55
N LYS A 206 -15.69 -4.71 10.74
CA LYS A 206 -16.47 -4.34 9.56
C LYS A 206 -16.03 -5.12 8.33
N LEU A 207 -16.98 -5.50 7.47
CA LEU A 207 -16.68 -6.16 6.21
C LEU A 207 -16.49 -5.14 5.09
N VAL A 208 -15.32 -5.19 4.45
CA VAL A 208 -14.96 -4.42 3.26
C VAL A 208 -15.10 -5.31 2.04
N VAL A 209 -15.90 -4.87 1.06
CA VAL A 209 -16.15 -5.67 -0.15
C VAL A 209 -16.00 -4.79 -1.40
N LYS A 210 -15.36 -5.24 -2.48
CA LYS A 210 -14.69 -6.55 -2.66
C LYS A 210 -13.18 -6.46 -2.77
N ASP A 211 -12.60 -5.27 -2.59
CA ASP A 211 -11.17 -5.02 -2.86
C ASP A 211 -10.84 -5.40 -4.30
N GLY A 212 -11.53 -4.73 -5.24
CA GLY A 212 -11.43 -5.00 -6.67
C GLY A 212 -12.16 -3.93 -7.48
N ASP A 213 -12.81 -4.33 -8.57
CA ASP A 213 -13.48 -3.38 -9.46
C ASP A 213 -14.81 -2.82 -8.92
N ILE A 214 -15.20 -1.66 -9.46
CA ILE A 214 -16.40 -0.89 -9.11
C ILE A 214 -17.73 -1.63 -9.42
N GLY A 215 -17.70 -2.71 -10.20
CA GLY A 215 -18.88 -3.48 -10.60
C GLY A 215 -19.65 -4.06 -9.41
N ILE A 216 -18.97 -4.27 -8.28
CA ILE A 216 -19.55 -4.73 -7.01
C ILE A 216 -20.74 -3.87 -6.56
N CYS A 217 -20.72 -2.55 -6.83
CA CYS A 217 -21.81 -1.68 -6.43
C CYS A 217 -23.15 -2.07 -7.07
N ASN A 218 -23.11 -2.53 -8.33
CA ASN A 218 -24.31 -3.01 -9.02
C ASN A 218 -24.82 -4.33 -8.45
N ASP A 219 -23.93 -5.20 -7.98
CA ASP A 219 -24.32 -6.48 -7.38
C ASP A 219 -24.97 -6.26 -6.01
N LEU A 220 -24.43 -5.36 -5.20
CA LEU A 220 -25.02 -4.97 -3.92
C LEU A 220 -26.40 -4.29 -4.08
N LEU A 221 -26.61 -3.49 -5.13
CA LEU A 221 -27.92 -2.89 -5.40
C LEU A 221 -29.00 -3.94 -5.78
N LYS A 222 -28.58 -5.07 -6.36
CA LYS A 222 -29.49 -6.16 -6.76
C LYS A 222 -29.78 -7.14 -5.62
N ASP A 223 -28.89 -7.25 -4.65
CA ASP A 223 -29.00 -8.18 -3.53
C ASP A 223 -28.92 -7.43 -2.19
N LYS A 224 -30.10 -7.16 -1.62
CA LYS A 224 -30.21 -6.50 -0.31
C LYS A 224 -29.55 -7.30 0.81
N ALA A 225 -29.63 -8.63 0.80
CA ALA A 225 -29.04 -9.44 1.87
C ALA A 225 -27.51 -9.37 1.83
N TYR A 226 -26.94 -9.31 0.62
CA TYR A 226 -25.53 -9.03 0.42
C TYR A 226 -25.16 -7.62 0.92
N ALA A 227 -25.89 -6.59 0.48
CA ALA A 227 -25.65 -5.22 0.90
C ALA A 227 -25.77 -5.02 2.41
N ASP A 228 -26.68 -5.73 3.10
CA ASP A 228 -26.85 -5.64 4.55
C ASP A 228 -25.67 -6.28 5.31
N ALA A 229 -24.97 -7.26 4.72
CA ALA A 229 -23.80 -7.88 5.32
C ALA A 229 -22.50 -7.08 5.12
N VAL A 230 -22.47 -6.16 4.15
CA VAL A 230 -21.30 -5.34 3.80
C VAL A 230 -21.34 -4.00 4.52
N ASP A 231 -20.25 -3.57 5.14
CA ASP A 231 -20.16 -2.27 5.80
C ASP A 231 -19.61 -1.19 4.87
N ILE A 232 -18.58 -1.53 4.08
CA ILE A 232 -17.77 -0.59 3.28
C ILE A 232 -17.56 -1.16 1.88
N VAL A 233 -17.61 -0.29 0.87
CA VAL A 233 -17.22 -0.65 -0.51
C VAL A 233 -15.74 -0.29 -0.71
N GLY A 234 -14.90 -1.31 -0.92
CA GLY A 234 -13.48 -1.15 -1.25
C GLY A 234 -13.22 -1.38 -2.75
N VAL A 235 -12.61 -0.40 -3.41
CA VAL A 235 -12.24 -0.45 -4.83
C VAL A 235 -10.75 -0.19 -5.03
N HIS A 236 -10.17 -0.82 -6.05
CA HIS A 236 -8.73 -0.79 -6.33
C HIS A 236 -8.42 0.08 -7.54
N TYR A 237 -7.37 0.90 -7.43
CA TYR A 237 -6.90 1.82 -8.47
C TYR A 237 -8.05 2.55 -9.19
N PRO A 238 -9.02 3.12 -8.44
CA PRO A 238 -10.21 3.71 -9.03
C PRO A 238 -9.85 4.74 -10.10
N ASN A 239 -10.54 4.66 -11.23
CA ASN A 239 -10.47 5.73 -12.22
C ASN A 239 -11.28 6.92 -11.70
N ASP A 240 -10.58 8.03 -11.44
CA ASP A 240 -11.14 9.32 -11.01
C ASP A 240 -12.36 9.77 -11.82
N PHE A 241 -12.47 9.38 -13.09
CA PHE A 241 -13.52 9.80 -14.02
C PHE A 241 -14.51 8.69 -14.40
N ALA A 242 -14.52 7.57 -13.68
CA ALA A 242 -15.54 6.53 -13.83
C ALA A 242 -16.89 6.93 -13.20
N ASP A 243 -17.95 6.19 -13.55
CA ASP A 243 -19.28 6.39 -12.97
C ASP A 243 -19.45 5.64 -11.63
N PHE A 244 -19.47 6.38 -10.52
CA PHE A 244 -19.70 5.87 -9.17
C PHE A 244 -21.15 6.00 -8.68
N SER A 245 -22.10 6.35 -9.56
CA SER A 245 -23.50 6.60 -9.19
C SER A 245 -24.16 5.41 -8.49
N ALA A 246 -23.87 4.18 -8.92
CA ALA A 246 -24.34 2.96 -8.26
C ALA A 246 -23.80 2.83 -6.82
N CYS A 247 -22.52 3.15 -6.61
CA CYS A 247 -21.91 3.11 -5.28
C CYS A 247 -22.53 4.16 -4.35
N HIS A 248 -22.80 5.37 -4.86
CA HIS A 248 -23.42 6.44 -4.06
C HIS A 248 -24.85 6.11 -3.64
N GLN A 249 -25.59 5.33 -4.43
CA GLN A 249 -26.94 4.87 -4.09
C GLN A 249 -26.96 3.90 -2.89
N LEU A 250 -25.87 3.17 -2.65
CA LEU A 250 -25.78 2.24 -1.51
C LEU A 250 -25.71 2.96 -0.15
N ALA A 251 -25.37 4.25 -0.14
CA ALA A 251 -25.17 5.04 1.09
C ALA A 251 -24.17 4.40 2.07
N LYS A 252 -23.15 3.72 1.54
CA LYS A 252 -22.02 3.14 2.30
C LYS A 252 -20.75 3.95 2.07
N PRO A 253 -19.77 3.93 3.00
CA PRO A 253 -18.45 4.45 2.73
C PRO A 253 -17.85 3.78 1.49
N LEU A 254 -17.13 4.57 0.69
CA LEU A 254 -16.43 4.14 -0.52
C LEU A 254 -14.96 4.45 -0.34
N TRP A 255 -14.11 3.44 -0.47
CA TRP A 255 -12.68 3.56 -0.24
C TRP A 255 -11.90 3.21 -1.49
N ALA A 256 -10.82 3.95 -1.75
CA ALA A 256 -9.71 3.44 -2.53
C ALA A 256 -8.90 2.50 -1.61
N SER A 257 -9.32 1.24 -1.53
CA SER A 257 -8.77 0.26 -0.56
C SER A 257 -7.43 -0.34 -1.00
N GLU A 258 -6.99 -0.03 -2.21
CA GLU A 258 -5.64 -0.17 -2.73
C GLU A 258 -5.40 0.88 -3.84
N GLU A 259 -4.28 1.60 -3.76
CA GLU A 259 -3.96 2.71 -4.66
C GLU A 259 -2.44 2.94 -4.78
N SER A 260 -2.04 3.83 -5.69
CA SER A 260 -0.67 4.24 -6.02
C SER A 260 0.04 3.18 -6.83
N SER A 261 0.68 2.18 -6.19
CA SER A 261 1.57 1.20 -6.86
C SER A 261 2.53 1.85 -7.86
N SER A 262 2.94 3.08 -7.54
CA SER A 262 3.76 3.96 -8.37
C SER A 262 5.12 4.10 -7.74
N TYR A 263 6.11 4.44 -8.57
CA TYR A 263 7.49 4.61 -8.11
C TYR A 263 7.56 5.50 -6.89
N ASP A 264 8.40 5.18 -5.93
CA ASP A 264 8.56 5.91 -4.66
C ASP A 264 9.24 7.27 -4.78
N ASP A 265 9.41 7.78 -6.00
CA ASP A 265 10.06 9.04 -6.33
C ASP A 265 9.12 10.25 -6.20
N MET A 266 9.58 11.39 -6.73
CA MET A 266 8.80 12.62 -6.79
C MET A 266 7.53 12.49 -7.63
N ASN A 267 7.52 11.65 -8.68
CA ASN A 267 6.32 11.41 -9.49
C ASN A 267 5.29 10.58 -8.73
N GLY A 268 5.71 9.52 -8.02
CA GLY A 268 4.77 8.77 -7.19
C GLY A 268 4.22 9.61 -6.05
N ALA A 269 5.03 10.48 -5.44
CA ALA A 269 4.54 11.43 -4.44
C ALA A 269 3.54 12.44 -5.04
N ALA A 270 3.79 12.92 -6.26
CA ALA A 270 2.86 13.80 -6.99
C ALA A 270 1.54 13.08 -7.30
N CYS A 271 1.60 11.86 -7.84
CA CYS A 271 0.42 10.99 -8.05
C CYS A 271 -0.34 10.79 -6.75
N TRP A 272 0.34 10.36 -5.68
CA TRP A 272 -0.28 10.03 -4.39
C TRP A 272 -0.94 11.23 -3.73
N GLY A 273 -0.23 12.37 -3.67
CA GLY A 273 -0.77 13.62 -3.15
C GLY A 273 -1.99 14.10 -3.94
N ARG A 274 -2.01 13.89 -5.27
CA ARG A 274 -3.17 14.19 -6.11
C ARG A 274 -4.36 13.30 -5.78
N VAL A 275 -4.19 11.97 -5.79
CA VAL A 275 -5.32 11.03 -5.66
C VAL A 275 -5.99 11.12 -4.28
N ILE A 276 -5.25 11.29 -3.18
CA ILE A 276 -5.86 11.44 -1.84
C ILE A 276 -6.85 12.61 -1.78
N ASN A 277 -6.62 13.66 -2.58
CA ASN A 277 -7.54 14.80 -2.67
C ASN A 277 -8.62 14.61 -3.74
N SER A 278 -8.26 14.15 -4.94
CA SER A 278 -9.23 13.98 -6.04
C SER A 278 -10.27 12.92 -5.72
N HIS A 279 -9.92 11.88 -4.96
CA HIS A 279 -10.82 10.84 -4.48
C HIS A 279 -12.04 11.40 -3.74
N TRP A 280 -11.83 12.36 -2.84
CA TRP A 280 -12.94 13.04 -2.19
C TRP A 280 -13.70 13.94 -3.17
N VAL A 281 -12.99 14.81 -3.88
CA VAL A 281 -13.59 15.85 -4.72
C VAL A 281 -14.41 15.26 -5.87
N LEU A 282 -13.92 14.22 -6.53
CA LEU A 282 -14.57 13.63 -7.69
C LEU A 282 -15.56 12.53 -7.29
N ASN A 283 -15.16 11.64 -6.38
CA ASN A 283 -15.85 10.37 -6.18
C ASN A 283 -16.41 10.16 -4.77
N LYS A 284 -16.23 11.14 -3.86
CA LYS A 284 -16.66 11.09 -2.46
C LYS A 284 -16.07 9.91 -1.68
N MET A 285 -14.89 9.46 -2.08
CA MET A 285 -14.16 8.43 -1.35
C MET A 285 -13.64 8.99 -0.03
N THR A 286 -13.66 8.16 1.00
CA THR A 286 -13.41 8.58 2.39
C THR A 286 -12.16 7.98 3.01
N ALA A 287 -11.54 7.01 2.34
CA ALA A 287 -10.22 6.51 2.67
C ALA A 287 -9.39 6.25 1.40
N SER A 288 -8.07 6.26 1.56
CA SER A 288 -7.11 5.87 0.53
C SER A 288 -5.97 5.09 1.17
N ILE A 289 -5.71 3.88 0.67
CA ILE A 289 -4.70 2.97 1.21
C ILE A 289 -3.68 2.68 0.11
N MET A 290 -2.44 3.08 0.31
CA MET A 290 -1.39 2.89 -0.68
C MET A 290 -0.79 1.48 -0.61
N TRP A 291 -0.66 0.85 -1.77
CA TRP A 291 0.21 -0.31 -1.95
C TRP A 291 1.58 0.15 -2.52
N ASN A 292 2.71 -0.14 -1.87
CA ASN A 292 2.86 -0.81 -0.56
C ASN A 292 3.48 0.09 0.53
N LEU A 293 3.36 -0.36 1.78
CA LEU A 293 3.75 0.35 2.99
C LEU A 293 5.24 0.65 3.01
N VAL A 294 6.06 -0.36 2.72
CA VAL A 294 7.51 -0.31 2.83
C VAL A 294 8.13 -1.27 1.82
N GLY A 295 9.17 -0.80 1.14
CA GLY A 295 9.96 -1.56 0.19
C GLY A 295 11.02 -2.34 0.93
N ALA A 296 10.66 -3.47 1.54
CA ALA A 296 11.59 -4.34 2.25
C ALA A 296 11.66 -5.73 1.61
N TYR A 297 11.83 -5.76 0.29
CA TYR A 297 11.96 -6.96 -0.53
C TYR A 297 13.10 -6.79 -1.54
N TYR A 298 13.56 -7.90 -2.11
CA TYR A 298 14.75 -7.91 -2.93
C TYR A 298 14.62 -7.11 -4.23
N HIS A 299 15.74 -6.54 -4.67
CA HIS A 299 15.85 -5.92 -5.98
C HIS A 299 15.57 -6.93 -7.10
N GLY A 300 14.80 -6.52 -8.11
CA GLY A 300 14.45 -7.34 -9.27
C GLY A 300 13.11 -8.07 -9.19
N THR A 301 12.33 -7.88 -8.13
CA THR A 301 10.91 -8.28 -8.13
C THR A 301 10.08 -7.30 -8.98
N ASN A 302 8.81 -7.65 -9.23
CA ASN A 302 7.98 -7.00 -10.25
C ASN A 302 7.70 -5.52 -9.98
N TRP A 303 7.63 -5.11 -8.71
CA TRP A 303 7.28 -3.75 -8.31
C TRP A 303 8.28 -3.15 -7.33
N TYR A 304 9.57 -3.44 -7.54
CA TYR A 304 10.63 -2.78 -6.79
C TYR A 304 10.51 -1.24 -6.87
N ALA A 305 10.73 -0.58 -5.73
CA ALA A 305 10.62 0.88 -5.57
C ALA A 305 9.20 1.44 -5.78
N SER A 306 8.15 0.75 -5.33
CA SER A 306 6.75 1.24 -5.38
C SER A 306 6.13 1.44 -3.98
N SER A 307 6.93 1.97 -3.05
CA SER A 307 6.66 1.93 -1.60
C SER A 307 6.67 3.31 -0.97
N MET A 308 6.07 3.48 0.23
CA MET A 308 6.20 4.78 0.91
C MET A 308 7.63 5.07 1.38
N LEU A 309 8.39 4.03 1.72
CA LEU A 309 9.74 4.08 2.28
C LEU A 309 10.52 2.85 1.79
N THR A 310 11.82 2.95 1.56
CA THR A 310 12.64 1.82 1.09
C THR A 310 13.62 1.35 2.16
N SER A 311 13.65 0.04 2.43
CA SER A 311 14.51 -0.58 3.45
C SER A 311 14.93 -1.99 3.02
N VAL A 312 15.80 -2.09 2.02
CA VAL A 312 16.19 -3.36 1.38
C VAL A 312 17.55 -3.93 1.83
N GLU A 313 18.28 -3.23 2.72
CA GLU A 313 19.60 -3.62 3.20
C GLU A 313 19.66 -3.91 4.72
N PRO A 314 18.98 -4.94 5.23
CA PRO A 314 18.99 -5.26 6.67
C PRO A 314 20.39 -5.51 7.25
N TRP A 315 21.36 -5.91 6.41
CA TRP A 315 22.75 -6.13 6.82
C TRP A 315 23.54 -4.85 7.06
N SER A 316 23.25 -3.77 6.34
CA SER A 316 23.89 -2.45 6.56
C SER A 316 23.09 -1.59 7.53
N GLY A 317 21.78 -1.82 7.61
CA GLY A 317 20.83 -0.98 8.34
C GLY A 317 20.43 0.28 7.57
N HIS A 318 20.83 0.42 6.30
CA HIS A 318 20.49 1.55 5.46
C HIS A 318 19.02 1.54 5.05
N TYR A 319 18.39 2.72 5.02
CA TYR A 319 17.02 2.92 4.54
C TYR A 319 16.89 4.30 3.91
N GLU A 320 15.88 4.48 3.06
CA GLU A 320 15.63 5.72 2.31
C GLU A 320 14.25 6.29 2.66
N VAL A 321 14.22 7.56 3.09
CA VAL A 321 12.98 8.27 3.41
C VAL A 321 12.47 8.96 2.15
N ASN A 322 11.45 8.37 1.53
CA ASN A 322 11.00 8.78 0.21
C ASN A 322 10.01 9.97 0.27
N PRO A 323 9.88 10.77 -0.81
CA PRO A 323 8.95 11.90 -0.89
C PRO A 323 7.48 11.55 -0.58
N VAL A 324 7.08 10.30 -0.83
CA VAL A 324 5.73 9.78 -0.57
C VAL A 324 5.33 9.85 0.92
N ILE A 325 6.29 9.70 1.84
CA ILE A 325 6.08 9.92 3.29
C ILE A 325 5.49 11.31 3.54
N TRP A 326 6.05 12.31 2.87
CA TRP A 326 5.68 13.71 3.08
C TRP A 326 4.37 14.07 2.39
N ALA A 327 4.09 13.50 1.21
CA ALA A 327 2.77 13.59 0.59
C ALA A 327 1.66 13.03 1.50
N THR A 328 1.94 11.93 2.19
CA THR A 328 1.02 11.32 3.16
C THR A 328 0.85 12.22 4.41
N ALA A 329 1.95 12.75 4.93
CA ALA A 329 1.98 13.60 6.13
C ALA A 329 1.12 14.87 6.00
N HIS A 330 0.98 15.42 4.78
CA HIS A 330 0.11 16.56 4.49
C HIS A 330 -1.36 16.36 4.88
N VAL A 331 -1.81 15.12 5.00
CA VAL A 331 -3.17 14.78 5.44
C VAL A 331 -3.16 14.18 6.85
N THR A 332 -2.34 13.15 7.08
CA THR A 332 -2.42 12.32 8.29
C THR A 332 -1.99 13.03 9.57
N GLN A 333 -1.06 13.99 9.51
CA GLN A 333 -0.63 14.74 10.70
C GLN A 333 -1.66 15.78 11.15
N PHE A 334 -2.62 16.12 10.28
CA PHE A 334 -3.54 17.25 10.48
C PHE A 334 -5.01 16.85 10.43
N THR A 335 -5.31 15.55 10.34
CA THR A 335 -6.66 15.01 10.30
C THR A 335 -6.74 13.81 11.24
N LYS A 336 -7.97 13.42 11.60
CA LYS A 336 -8.22 12.19 12.36
C LYS A 336 -9.41 11.45 11.74
N ILE A 337 -9.39 10.13 11.82
CA ILE A 337 -10.56 9.30 11.51
C ILE A 337 -11.76 9.80 12.33
N GLY A 338 -12.91 9.98 11.68
CA GLY A 338 -14.12 10.54 12.31
C GLY A 338 -14.32 12.04 12.05
N TRP A 339 -13.32 12.76 11.53
CA TRP A 339 -13.51 14.12 11.02
C TRP A 339 -14.47 14.13 9.82
N ARG A 340 -14.99 15.30 9.48
CA ARG A 340 -15.95 15.46 8.38
C ARG A 340 -15.31 16.24 7.24
N TYR A 341 -15.44 15.75 6.02
CA TYR A 341 -15.16 16.57 4.85
C TYR A 341 -16.17 17.71 4.75
N LEU A 342 -15.78 18.82 4.12
CA LEU A 342 -16.72 19.81 3.60
C LEU A 342 -17.09 19.46 2.16
N VAL A 343 -18.37 19.62 1.81
CA VAL A 343 -18.85 19.29 0.46
C VAL A 343 -18.26 20.20 -0.61
N ASN A 344 -18.26 19.71 -1.86
CA ASN A 344 -17.85 20.51 -3.01
C ASN A 344 -18.66 21.82 -3.09
N GLY A 345 -17.97 22.92 -3.37
CA GLY A 345 -18.53 24.27 -3.44
C GLY A 345 -18.75 24.95 -2.08
N SER A 346 -18.47 24.28 -0.96
CA SER A 346 -18.58 24.83 0.40
C SER A 346 -17.34 24.58 1.26
N GLY A 347 -16.20 24.28 0.64
CA GLY A 347 -14.94 23.99 1.33
C GLY A 347 -14.08 22.91 0.66
N SER A 348 -14.59 22.24 -0.36
CA SER A 348 -13.79 21.38 -1.26
C SER A 348 -14.13 21.68 -2.72
N GLY A 349 -13.31 21.22 -3.66
CA GLY A 349 -13.61 21.34 -5.08
C GLY A 349 -12.38 21.36 -5.99
N GLU A 350 -12.63 21.63 -7.26
CA GLU A 350 -11.60 21.91 -8.26
C GLU A 350 -11.07 23.34 -8.12
N LEU A 351 -9.80 23.54 -8.47
CA LEU A 351 -9.17 24.85 -8.54
C LEU A 351 -9.37 25.49 -9.93
N PRO A 352 -9.48 26.84 -10.03
CA PRO A 352 -9.79 27.52 -11.29
C PRO A 352 -8.82 27.22 -12.43
N ARG A 353 -7.52 27.06 -12.13
CA ARG A 353 -6.46 26.77 -13.13
C ARG A 353 -5.91 25.35 -13.01
N GLY A 354 -6.77 24.39 -12.65
CA GLY A 354 -6.46 22.97 -12.53
C GLY A 354 -5.92 22.59 -11.14
N GLY A 355 -6.19 21.36 -10.71
CA GLY A 355 -5.90 20.87 -9.35
C GLY A 355 -7.15 20.82 -8.46
N TYR A 356 -6.96 20.42 -7.21
CA TYR A 356 -8.04 20.14 -6.27
C TYR A 356 -7.75 20.74 -4.89
N PHE A 357 -8.79 20.99 -4.11
CA PHE A 357 -8.67 21.24 -2.69
C PHE A 357 -9.75 20.50 -1.90
N ALA A 358 -9.37 20.00 -0.73
CA ALA A 358 -10.27 19.33 0.20
C ALA A 358 -10.13 19.94 1.61
N THR A 359 -11.24 20.11 2.31
CA THR A 359 -11.24 20.57 3.72
C THR A 359 -11.87 19.54 4.62
N TRP A 360 -11.19 19.24 5.72
CA TRP A 360 -11.69 18.44 6.84
C TRP A 360 -11.93 19.34 8.05
N VAL A 361 -12.99 19.06 8.80
CA VAL A 361 -13.32 19.74 10.05
C VAL A 361 -13.54 18.72 11.17
N ASP A 362 -13.08 19.05 12.36
CA ASP A 362 -13.41 18.31 13.57
C ASP A 362 -14.86 18.64 13.98
N PRO A 363 -15.78 17.67 14.06
CA PRO A 363 -17.14 17.93 14.52
C PRO A 363 -17.21 18.37 15.99
N SER A 364 -16.17 18.11 16.79
CA SER A 364 -16.13 18.38 18.23
C SER A 364 -15.44 19.70 18.61
N SER A 365 -14.75 20.35 17.66
CA SER A 365 -13.97 21.56 17.92
C SER A 365 -14.09 22.60 16.79
N THR A 366 -13.27 23.64 16.84
CA THR A 366 -13.10 24.60 15.73
C THR A 366 -11.97 24.21 14.79
N ASP A 367 -11.34 23.07 15.01
CA ASP A 367 -10.20 22.66 14.21
C ASP A 367 -10.63 22.25 12.80
N PHE A 368 -9.82 22.68 11.84
CA PHE A 368 -9.95 22.35 10.44
C PHE A 368 -8.58 22.30 9.77
N THR A 369 -8.55 21.56 8.67
CA THR A 369 -7.40 21.36 7.80
C THR A 369 -7.86 21.45 6.36
N MET A 370 -7.19 22.25 5.56
CA MET A 370 -7.39 22.36 4.12
C MET A 370 -6.14 21.83 3.42
N ASN A 371 -6.30 20.98 2.42
CA ASN A 371 -5.21 20.58 1.54
C ASN A 371 -5.50 21.06 0.11
N PHE A 372 -4.49 21.65 -0.52
CA PHE A 372 -4.50 22.10 -1.91
C PHE A 372 -3.46 21.30 -2.67
N VAL A 373 -3.82 20.78 -3.83
CA VAL A 373 -2.90 20.03 -4.69
C VAL A 373 -3.01 20.48 -6.14
N LYS A 374 -1.87 20.76 -6.77
CA LYS A 374 -1.79 21.30 -8.14
C LYS A 374 -0.68 20.62 -8.92
N ILE A 375 -0.95 19.41 -9.40
CA ILE A 375 0.00 18.59 -10.16
C ILE A 375 -0.26 18.75 -11.66
N SER A 376 0.79 18.84 -12.47
CA SER A 376 0.69 18.86 -13.93
C SER A 376 0.31 17.50 -14.49
N ARG A 377 -0.21 17.47 -15.71
CA ARG A 377 -0.61 16.19 -16.34
C ARG A 377 0.57 15.22 -16.49
N ASP A 378 1.77 15.71 -16.76
CA ASP A 378 2.94 14.85 -17.01
C ASP A 378 3.41 14.12 -15.74
N HIS A 379 3.16 14.73 -14.58
CA HIS A 379 3.56 14.20 -13.26
C HIS A 379 2.39 13.63 -12.44
N ALA A 380 1.15 13.75 -12.92
CA ALA A 380 -0.05 13.33 -12.20
C ALA A 380 -0.38 11.83 -12.32
N SER A 381 0.17 11.15 -13.33
CA SER A 381 -0.18 9.76 -13.61
C SER A 381 0.39 8.85 -12.53
N CYS A 382 -0.50 8.09 -11.88
CA CYS A 382 -0.10 6.89 -11.17
C CYS A 382 0.18 5.78 -12.20
N THR A 383 0.76 4.66 -11.77
CA THR A 383 0.89 3.44 -12.60
C THR A 383 -0.45 3.03 -13.20
N ARG A 384 -1.54 3.23 -12.45
CA ARG A 384 -2.91 2.91 -12.85
C ARG A 384 -3.87 3.97 -12.28
N PRO A 385 -4.97 4.30 -12.97
CA PRO A 385 -5.24 4.09 -14.40
C PRO A 385 -4.68 5.25 -15.27
N HIS A 386 -4.81 5.14 -16.59
CA HIS A 386 -4.47 6.25 -17.48
C HIS A 386 -5.36 7.48 -17.24
N LEU A 387 -4.75 8.65 -17.17
CA LEU A 387 -5.45 9.92 -17.01
C LEU A 387 -5.74 10.60 -18.36
N PRO A 388 -6.91 11.27 -18.51
CA PRO A 388 -7.15 12.16 -19.64
C PRO A 388 -6.15 13.33 -19.63
N THR A 389 -6.02 14.01 -20.77
CA THR A 389 -5.23 15.25 -20.83
C THR A 389 -5.96 16.37 -20.08
N PHE A 390 -5.22 17.13 -19.29
CA PHE A 390 -5.68 18.38 -18.68
C PHE A 390 -4.53 19.39 -18.62
N GLN A 391 -4.88 20.66 -18.41
CA GLN A 391 -3.92 21.74 -18.27
C GLN A 391 -3.93 22.23 -16.83
N THR A 392 -2.73 22.43 -16.29
CA THR A 392 -2.54 22.97 -14.95
C THR A 392 -1.61 24.16 -15.06
N SER A 393 -1.95 25.25 -14.39
CA SER A 393 -1.05 26.39 -14.28
C SER A 393 -1.13 27.03 -12.90
N GLU A 394 -0.06 27.71 -12.52
CA GLU A 394 0.01 28.43 -11.26
C GLU A 394 -1.10 29.47 -11.15
N GLU A 395 -1.54 29.73 -9.91
CA GLU A 395 -2.54 30.74 -9.65
C GLU A 395 -2.44 31.32 -8.24
N ASN A 396 -2.98 32.52 -8.06
CA ASN A 396 -3.19 33.12 -6.75
C ASN A 396 -4.63 32.90 -6.33
N VAL A 397 -4.84 32.17 -5.23
CA VAL A 397 -6.15 31.88 -4.67
C VAL A 397 -6.39 32.74 -3.45
N THR A 398 -7.56 33.38 -3.37
CA THR A 398 -8.03 33.99 -2.13
C THR A 398 -9.09 33.09 -1.49
N VAL A 399 -8.86 32.72 -0.24
CA VAL A 399 -9.80 31.92 0.55
C VAL A 399 -10.59 32.85 1.46
N LEU A 400 -11.91 32.69 1.47
CA LEU A 400 -12.82 33.33 2.41
C LEU A 400 -13.36 32.28 3.39
N LEU A 401 -12.96 32.39 4.64
CA LEU A 401 -13.45 31.57 5.74
C LEU A 401 -14.78 32.14 6.21
N ALA A 402 -15.87 31.40 6.08
CA ALA A 402 -17.16 31.83 6.57
C ALA A 402 -17.13 32.01 8.10
N PRO A 403 -18.02 32.85 8.69
CA PRO A 403 -18.07 33.03 10.15
C PRO A 403 -18.22 31.71 10.94
N SER A 404 -18.82 30.70 10.32
CA SER A 404 -18.95 29.35 10.87
C SER A 404 -17.60 28.70 11.17
N MET A 405 -16.55 29.00 10.41
CA MET A 405 -15.20 28.45 10.57
C MET A 405 -14.49 28.93 11.84
N ARG A 406 -14.85 30.12 12.36
CA ARG A 406 -14.20 30.77 13.52
C ARG A 406 -12.67 30.73 13.44
N PRO A 407 -12.07 31.24 12.35
CA PRO A 407 -10.65 31.09 12.15
C PRO A 407 -9.84 31.88 13.19
N PRO A 408 -8.67 31.37 13.61
CA PRO A 408 -7.69 32.17 14.34
C PRO A 408 -7.11 33.29 13.45
N ALA A 409 -6.36 34.21 14.06
CA ALA A 409 -5.66 35.27 13.33
C ALA A 409 -4.50 34.75 12.47
N GLU A 410 -3.99 33.55 12.76
CA GLU A 410 -2.88 32.93 12.06
C GLU A 410 -3.15 31.43 11.90
N LEU A 411 -2.82 30.88 10.74
CA LEU A 411 -2.92 29.45 10.41
C LEU A 411 -1.53 28.88 10.10
N GLU A 412 -1.34 27.60 10.41
CA GLU A 412 -0.13 26.86 10.07
C GLU A 412 -0.16 26.49 8.58
N VAL A 413 0.99 26.56 7.91
CA VAL A 413 1.17 26.24 6.50
C VAL A 413 2.27 25.21 6.35
N TRP A 414 1.96 24.11 5.67
CA TRP A 414 2.92 23.08 5.28
C TRP A 414 2.98 23.00 3.76
N TYR A 415 4.18 23.02 3.20
CA TYR A 415 4.41 23.13 1.75
C TYR A 415 5.34 22.03 1.23
N SER A 416 4.93 21.36 0.16
CA SER A 416 5.79 20.53 -0.69
C SER A 416 5.64 20.94 -2.15
N ASN A 417 6.70 20.76 -2.94
CA ASN A 417 6.63 20.79 -4.40
C ASN A 417 7.27 19.54 -4.99
N PHE A 418 6.44 18.69 -5.59
CA PHE A 418 6.85 17.42 -6.19
C PHE A 418 7.37 17.56 -7.64
N GLU A 419 7.30 18.75 -8.23
CA GLU A 419 7.78 19.03 -9.59
C GLU A 419 8.96 20.02 -9.61
N ALA A 420 9.53 20.34 -8.45
CA ALA A 420 10.68 21.23 -8.31
C ALA A 420 12.01 20.53 -8.68
N TYR A 421 12.04 19.90 -9.86
CA TYR A 421 13.21 19.22 -10.41
C TYR A 421 14.32 20.24 -10.68
N GLY A 422 15.53 19.99 -10.14
CA GLY A 422 16.70 20.86 -10.32
C GLY A 422 17.14 21.61 -9.07
N ASN A 423 16.37 21.56 -7.99
CA ASN A 423 16.85 21.96 -6.67
C ASN A 423 17.74 20.86 -6.08
N ALA A 424 18.83 21.25 -5.40
CA ALA A 424 19.68 20.30 -4.67
C ALA A 424 18.88 19.55 -3.59
N GLU A 425 17.91 20.23 -2.98
CA GLU A 425 16.90 19.64 -2.11
C GLU A 425 15.52 20.17 -2.54
N PRO A 426 14.59 19.32 -3.00
CA PRO A 426 13.22 19.75 -3.28
C PRO A 426 12.54 20.19 -1.98
N PRO A 427 11.71 21.25 -2.02
CA PRO A 427 10.97 21.68 -0.83
C PRO A 427 9.93 20.60 -0.51
N LEU A 428 10.18 19.83 0.54
CA LEU A 428 9.29 18.79 1.04
C LEU A 428 8.94 19.09 2.50
N PHE A 429 7.65 19.22 2.78
CA PHE A 429 7.07 19.39 4.11
C PHE A 429 7.67 20.57 4.90
N GLN A 430 7.83 21.71 4.24
CA GLN A 430 8.33 22.95 4.85
C GLN A 430 7.23 23.68 5.60
N HIS A 431 7.54 24.16 6.81
CA HIS A 431 6.61 24.85 7.68
C HIS A 431 6.73 26.37 7.57
N SER A 432 5.59 27.07 7.57
CA SER A 432 5.45 28.52 7.72
C SER A 432 4.06 28.85 8.28
N THR A 433 3.69 30.13 8.32
CA THR A 433 2.35 30.57 8.74
C THR A 433 1.74 31.56 7.76
N VAL A 434 0.41 31.70 7.81
CA VAL A 434 -0.33 32.72 7.05
C VAL A 434 -1.28 33.49 7.95
N GLN A 435 -1.29 34.82 7.81
CA GLN A 435 -2.18 35.69 8.57
C GLN A 435 -3.58 35.72 7.95
N VAL A 436 -4.59 35.65 8.79
CA VAL A 436 -6.00 35.75 8.42
C VAL A 436 -6.49 37.16 8.73
N HIS A 437 -6.80 37.92 7.68
CA HIS A 437 -7.32 39.27 7.79
C HIS A 437 -8.74 39.34 7.24
N ASN A 438 -9.68 39.86 8.03
CA ASN A 438 -11.11 39.93 7.65
C ASN A 438 -11.66 38.57 7.20
N ASN A 439 -11.29 37.50 7.92
CA ASN A 439 -11.60 36.10 7.59
C ASN A 439 -11.09 35.63 6.22
N LYS A 440 -10.05 36.27 5.69
CA LYS A 440 -9.45 35.94 4.39
C LYS A 440 -7.96 35.75 4.51
N PHE A 441 -7.43 34.90 3.63
CA PHE A 441 -6.02 34.81 3.33
C PHE A 441 -5.84 34.51 1.84
N SER A 442 -4.65 34.76 1.31
CA SER A 442 -4.32 34.46 -0.09
C SER A 442 -3.09 33.58 -0.15
N LEU A 443 -3.06 32.67 -1.13
CA LEU A 443 -1.97 31.75 -1.39
C LEU A 443 -1.57 31.84 -2.85
N HIS A 444 -0.27 31.79 -3.10
CA HIS A 444 0.26 31.43 -4.41
C HIS A 444 0.40 29.91 -4.48
N ILE A 445 -0.22 29.27 -5.47
CA ILE A 445 -0.18 27.82 -5.66
C ILE A 445 0.55 27.54 -6.99
N PRO A 446 1.87 27.24 -6.95
CA PRO A 446 2.60 26.87 -8.15
C PRO A 446 2.25 25.45 -8.62
N VAL A 447 2.63 25.11 -9.85
CA VAL A 447 2.55 23.74 -10.35
C VAL A 447 3.51 22.83 -9.55
N GLY A 448 3.09 21.60 -9.29
CA GLY A 448 3.76 20.62 -8.43
C GLY A 448 3.45 20.76 -6.94
N ALA A 449 2.70 21.79 -6.53
CA ALA A 449 2.51 22.08 -5.11
C ALA A 449 1.48 21.16 -4.44
N MET A 450 1.80 20.78 -3.19
CA MET A 450 0.85 20.33 -2.19
C MET A 450 0.97 21.24 -0.96
N ILE A 451 -0.12 21.86 -0.54
CA ILE A 451 -0.14 22.86 0.53
C ILE A 451 -1.21 22.47 1.55
N THR A 452 -0.81 22.31 2.81
CA THR A 452 -1.75 22.13 3.92
C THR A 452 -1.85 23.42 4.71
N ILE A 453 -3.07 23.92 4.90
CA ILE A 453 -3.40 25.05 5.77
C ILE A 453 -4.23 24.51 6.92
N THR A 454 -3.81 24.73 8.16
CA THR A 454 -4.47 24.10 9.31
C THR A 454 -4.43 24.95 10.56
N THR A 455 -5.35 24.64 11.46
CA THR A 455 -5.39 25.11 12.85
C THR A 455 -4.53 24.23 13.77
N ILE A 456 -4.16 23.03 13.33
CA ILE A 456 -3.39 22.05 14.09
C ILE A 456 -1.92 22.44 14.16
N LYS A 457 -1.43 22.68 15.38
CA LYS A 457 -0.05 23.15 15.64
C LYS A 457 0.97 22.05 15.92
N THR A 458 0.56 20.79 15.88
CA THR A 458 1.39 19.65 16.30
C THR A 458 2.22 19.04 15.18
N GLY A 459 2.08 19.51 13.93
CA GLY A 459 2.80 18.94 12.80
C GLY A 459 4.32 19.00 12.96
N GLY A 460 5.00 18.02 12.39
CA GLY A 460 6.45 17.88 12.50
C GLY A 460 7.04 17.16 11.28
N LYS A 461 8.18 17.67 10.80
CA LYS A 461 9.04 16.96 9.85
C LYS A 461 10.10 16.17 10.64
N GLY A 462 9.76 14.94 11.01
CA GLY A 462 10.65 14.04 11.73
C GLY A 462 11.96 13.78 10.99
N SER A 463 13.06 13.69 11.74
CA SER A 463 14.37 13.31 11.19
C SER A 463 15.20 12.54 12.22
N PHE A 464 16.02 11.61 11.74
CA PHE A 464 17.09 10.98 12.51
C PHE A 464 18.44 11.46 11.97
N GLN A 465 19.42 11.63 12.87
CA GLN A 465 20.70 12.28 12.56
C GLN A 465 21.66 11.37 11.78
N HIS A 466 21.48 10.04 11.85
CA HIS A 466 22.43 9.09 11.31
C HIS A 466 21.73 7.90 10.67
N ILE A 467 21.50 7.98 9.37
CA ILE A 467 21.15 6.80 8.57
C ILE A 467 22.47 6.08 8.24
N PRO A 468 22.59 4.76 8.54
CA PRO A 468 23.77 4.00 8.16
C PRO A 468 24.07 4.12 6.66
N PRO A 469 25.35 4.18 6.23
CA PRO A 469 25.67 4.25 4.82
C PRO A 469 25.20 2.99 4.08
N SER A 470 24.73 3.17 2.85
CA SER A 470 24.37 2.05 1.97
C SER A 470 25.58 1.15 1.71
N SER A 471 25.33 -0.16 1.80
CA SER A 471 26.22 -1.24 1.40
C SER A 471 25.35 -2.27 0.68
N PRO A 472 25.01 -2.04 -0.59
CA PRO A 472 23.93 -2.77 -1.28
C PRO A 472 24.30 -4.21 -1.62
N SER A 473 25.59 -4.56 -1.56
CA SER A 473 26.04 -5.94 -1.79
C SER A 473 25.63 -6.85 -0.63
N PHE A 474 24.95 -7.95 -0.95
CA PHE A 474 24.64 -8.98 0.03
C PHE A 474 25.94 -9.55 0.62
N PRO A 475 26.05 -9.68 1.95
CA PRO A 475 27.30 -10.06 2.61
C PRO A 475 27.68 -11.52 2.33
N LEU A 476 28.97 -11.74 2.04
CA LEU A 476 29.60 -13.05 1.96
C LEU A 476 30.81 -13.12 2.91
N ASP A 477 31.06 -14.23 3.59
CA ASP A 477 30.25 -15.46 3.59
C ASP A 477 28.94 -15.33 4.38
N TYR A 478 27.88 -16.03 3.93
CA TYR A 478 26.62 -16.18 4.68
C TYR A 478 26.47 -17.63 5.16
N VAL A 479 26.20 -17.80 6.46
CA VAL A 479 25.96 -19.10 7.08
C VAL A 479 24.80 -18.95 8.07
N ASP A 480 23.83 -19.85 7.98
CA ASP A 480 22.73 -19.97 8.92
C ASP A 480 22.48 -21.45 9.22
N ASP A 481 22.60 -21.81 10.50
CA ASP A 481 22.28 -23.15 10.99
C ASP A 481 20.85 -23.24 11.55
N PHE A 482 20.12 -22.13 11.54
CA PHE A 482 18.75 -21.94 12.00
C PHE A 482 18.50 -22.18 13.49
N GLN A 483 19.53 -22.42 14.31
CA GLN A 483 19.31 -22.80 15.71
C GLN A 483 18.87 -21.61 16.59
N SER A 484 19.25 -20.39 16.22
CA SER A 484 18.93 -19.16 16.96
C SER A 484 17.56 -18.56 16.64
N THR A 485 16.92 -19.01 15.56
CA THR A 485 15.60 -18.52 15.14
C THR A 485 14.53 -19.35 15.83
N ASP A 486 13.46 -18.71 16.30
CA ASP A 486 12.37 -19.41 16.96
C ASP A 486 11.49 -20.18 15.98
N ASP A 487 10.73 -21.13 16.54
CA ASP A 487 9.83 -21.96 15.73
C ASP A 487 8.76 -21.07 15.06
N SER A 488 8.31 -21.49 13.88
CA SER A 488 7.29 -20.81 13.05
C SER A 488 7.70 -19.45 12.49
N ARG A 489 8.98 -19.06 12.62
CA ARG A 489 9.50 -17.82 12.02
C ARG A 489 10.14 -18.08 10.66
N ASN A 490 10.13 -17.06 9.79
CA ASN A 490 10.93 -17.08 8.56
C ASN A 490 12.42 -17.14 8.88
N ALA A 491 13.20 -17.81 8.01
CA ALA A 491 14.65 -17.75 8.10
C ALA A 491 15.15 -16.33 7.77
N ARG A 492 16.26 -15.94 8.40
CA ARG A 492 16.88 -14.64 8.18
C ARG A 492 17.19 -14.44 6.70
N TRP A 493 16.67 -13.36 6.13
CA TRP A 493 16.89 -12.94 4.72
C TRP A 493 16.37 -13.91 3.65
N PHE A 494 15.67 -14.98 3.99
CA PHE A 494 14.99 -15.78 2.97
C PHE A 494 13.68 -15.09 2.55
N ALA A 495 13.42 -15.08 1.25
CA ALA A 495 12.20 -14.57 0.65
C ALA A 495 11.52 -15.68 -0.13
N ASP A 496 10.46 -16.22 0.45
CA ASP A 496 9.68 -17.29 -0.15
C ASP A 496 8.96 -16.77 -1.40
N GLN A 497 9.02 -17.53 -2.49
CA GLN A 497 8.42 -17.16 -3.78
C GLN A 497 7.26 -18.08 -4.15
N ILE A 498 7.31 -19.33 -3.72
CA ILE A 498 6.25 -20.32 -3.89
C ILE A 498 6.21 -21.21 -2.64
N GLY A 499 5.03 -21.35 -2.03
CA GLY A 499 4.87 -22.04 -0.74
C GLY A 499 5.40 -21.22 0.43
N SER A 500 5.46 -21.81 1.62
CA SER A 500 5.90 -21.13 2.85
C SER A 500 6.98 -21.96 3.52
N PHE A 501 8.04 -21.30 3.98
CA PHE A 501 9.18 -21.92 4.64
C PHE A 501 9.41 -21.30 6.02
N GLU A 502 9.43 -22.16 7.02
CA GLU A 502 9.48 -21.75 8.42
C GLU A 502 10.51 -22.55 9.20
N ILE A 503 11.08 -21.95 10.23
CA ILE A 503 11.96 -22.64 11.15
C ILE A 503 11.12 -23.55 12.04
N HIS A 504 11.42 -24.85 12.03
CA HIS A 504 10.76 -25.83 12.90
C HIS A 504 11.76 -26.83 13.44
N ARG A 505 11.52 -27.36 14.64
CA ARG A 505 12.28 -28.50 15.16
C ARG A 505 11.94 -29.77 14.38
N ALA A 506 12.98 -30.46 13.92
CA ALA A 506 12.86 -31.80 13.38
C ALA A 506 12.95 -32.86 14.50
N GLU A 507 12.75 -34.14 14.16
CA GLU A 507 12.73 -35.24 15.14
C GLU A 507 14.06 -35.43 15.90
N ASP A 508 15.18 -34.93 15.36
CA ASP A 508 16.48 -34.94 16.04
C ASP A 508 16.64 -33.80 17.06
N GLY A 509 15.59 -32.99 17.25
CA GLY A 509 15.51 -31.86 18.18
C GLY A 509 16.14 -30.57 17.65
N LYS A 510 16.80 -30.62 16.47
CA LYS A 510 17.42 -29.45 15.84
C LYS A 510 16.39 -28.67 15.04
N ARG A 511 16.58 -27.36 14.98
CA ARG A 511 15.77 -26.49 14.11
C ARG A 511 16.25 -26.57 12.67
N SER A 512 15.33 -26.45 11.73
CA SER A 512 15.62 -26.45 10.29
C SER A 512 14.57 -25.62 9.56
N LEU A 513 14.96 -25.02 8.42
CA LEU A 513 14.00 -24.44 7.50
C LEU A 513 13.16 -25.54 6.85
N ARG A 514 11.87 -25.55 7.13
CA ARG A 514 10.90 -26.55 6.70
C ARG A 514 9.89 -25.91 5.74
N GLN A 515 9.65 -26.55 4.62
CA GLN A 515 8.52 -26.21 3.76
C GLN A 515 7.22 -26.71 4.41
N MET A 516 6.23 -25.83 4.52
CA MET A 516 5.00 -26.07 5.29
C MET A 516 3.79 -26.49 4.44
N VAL A 517 3.81 -26.20 3.13
CA VAL A 517 2.65 -26.34 2.25
C VAL A 517 2.50 -27.79 1.78
N THR A 518 1.49 -28.47 2.32
CA THR A 518 1.25 -29.90 2.11
C THR A 518 0.44 -30.23 0.85
N GLN A 519 -0.30 -29.25 0.32
CA GLN A 519 -1.12 -29.39 -0.88
C GLN A 519 -1.23 -28.07 -1.62
N LEU A 520 -1.58 -28.13 -2.90
CA LEU A 520 -1.63 -26.95 -3.76
C LEU A 520 -2.62 -25.90 -3.22
N PRO A 521 -2.17 -24.67 -2.91
CA PRO A 521 -3.02 -23.59 -2.46
C PRO A 521 -4.06 -23.13 -3.50
N ILE A 522 -5.08 -22.42 -3.01
CA ILE A 522 -5.96 -21.56 -3.81
C ILE A 522 -5.18 -20.26 -4.06
N GLY A 523 -4.38 -20.25 -5.12
CA GLY A 523 -3.47 -19.15 -5.39
C GLY A 523 -4.12 -17.91 -5.99
N TRP A 524 -3.47 -16.77 -5.77
CA TRP A 524 -3.77 -15.50 -6.40
C TRP A 524 -3.05 -15.41 -7.76
N SER A 525 -1.72 -15.52 -7.77
CA SER A 525 -0.90 -15.55 -9.00
C SER A 525 -0.45 -16.99 -9.29
N ASP A 526 0.85 -17.30 -9.19
CA ASP A 526 1.34 -18.67 -9.29
C ASP A 526 1.03 -19.44 -8.01
N LYS A 527 0.04 -20.35 -8.11
CA LYS A 527 -0.31 -21.26 -7.03
C LYS A 527 0.76 -22.28 -6.66
N GLY A 528 1.87 -22.36 -7.41
CA GLY A 528 3.01 -23.20 -7.07
C GLY A 528 2.96 -24.61 -7.64
N SER A 529 2.30 -24.80 -8.78
CA SER A 529 2.15 -26.11 -9.42
C SER A 529 3.48 -26.78 -9.81
N ARG A 530 4.58 -26.03 -9.81
CA ARG A 530 5.94 -26.48 -10.13
C ARG A 530 6.81 -26.77 -8.91
N GLY A 531 6.24 -26.68 -7.71
CA GLY A 531 6.93 -26.93 -6.46
C GLY A 531 7.32 -25.65 -5.72
N PRO A 532 7.53 -25.74 -4.40
CA PRO A 532 7.87 -24.61 -3.55
C PRO A 532 9.29 -24.12 -3.78
N MET A 533 9.53 -22.83 -3.55
CA MET A 533 10.80 -22.17 -3.76
C MET A 533 10.97 -20.99 -2.81
N THR A 534 12.16 -20.88 -2.22
CA THR A 534 12.61 -19.71 -1.45
C THR A 534 13.94 -19.20 -1.99
N LEU A 535 14.15 -17.89 -1.93
CA LEU A 535 15.33 -17.21 -2.47
C LEU A 535 16.11 -16.49 -1.36
N ILE A 536 17.41 -16.34 -1.55
CA ILE A 536 18.30 -15.55 -0.71
C ILE A 536 19.47 -15.03 -1.54
N GLY A 537 20.03 -13.90 -1.15
CA GLY A 537 21.23 -13.34 -1.76
C GLY A 537 20.93 -12.11 -2.62
N MET A 538 21.67 -11.97 -3.72
CA MET A 538 21.45 -10.90 -4.70
C MET A 538 21.52 -11.44 -6.12
N ARG A 539 20.77 -10.79 -7.02
CA ARG A 539 20.58 -11.22 -8.41
C ARG A 539 21.87 -11.19 -9.23
N GLU A 540 22.79 -10.30 -8.87
CA GLU A 540 24.01 -10.03 -9.61
C GLU A 540 25.07 -11.12 -9.42
N TRP A 541 24.90 -12.01 -8.44
CA TRP A 541 25.85 -13.10 -8.18
C TRP A 541 26.05 -14.01 -9.39
N GLN A 542 27.31 -14.12 -9.81
CA GLN A 542 27.74 -15.07 -10.84
C GLN A 542 28.45 -16.26 -10.20
N ASP A 543 29.65 -16.05 -9.66
CA ASP A 543 30.51 -17.13 -9.17
C ASP A 543 30.38 -17.26 -7.66
N ILE A 544 29.55 -18.21 -7.21
CA ILE A 544 29.30 -18.48 -5.80
C ILE A 544 29.42 -19.97 -5.49
N LYS A 545 29.79 -20.29 -4.24
CA LYS A 545 29.75 -21.64 -3.70
C LYS A 545 28.58 -21.73 -2.73
N VAL A 546 27.66 -22.67 -2.97
CA VAL A 546 26.52 -22.92 -2.11
C VAL A 546 26.64 -24.31 -1.51
N GLN A 547 26.35 -24.42 -0.21
CA GLN A 547 26.26 -25.69 0.51
C GLN A 547 24.98 -25.70 1.34
N VAL A 548 24.14 -26.71 1.12
CA VAL A 548 22.87 -26.91 1.84
C VAL A 548 22.76 -28.37 2.26
N SER A 549 22.25 -28.63 3.46
CA SER A 549 21.89 -29.97 3.92
C SER A 549 20.38 -30.12 3.88
N PHE A 550 19.89 -31.17 3.22
CA PHE A 550 18.46 -31.45 3.11
C PHE A 550 18.06 -32.63 3.99
N ARG A 551 16.86 -32.56 4.56
CA ARG A 551 16.15 -33.71 5.15
C ARG A 551 14.89 -33.95 4.34
N LEU A 552 14.81 -35.12 3.71
CA LEU A 552 13.65 -35.54 2.94
C LEU A 552 12.74 -36.43 3.80
N PRO A 553 11.42 -36.44 3.56
CA PRO A 553 10.51 -37.39 4.20
C PRO A 553 10.91 -38.83 3.87
N ALA A 554 10.49 -39.78 4.69
CA ALA A 554 10.72 -41.20 4.44
C ALA A 554 10.06 -41.61 3.11
N ALA A 555 10.86 -42.22 2.24
CA ALA A 555 10.46 -42.66 0.90
C ALA A 555 9.11 -43.40 0.89
N SER A 556 8.10 -42.84 0.22
CA SER A 556 6.83 -43.53 -0.01
C SER A 556 7.00 -44.55 -1.17
N ALA A 557 6.26 -45.66 -1.18
CA ALA A 557 6.45 -46.71 -2.21
C ALA A 557 6.16 -46.27 -3.68
N LYS A 558 5.76 -45.02 -3.91
CA LYS A 558 5.50 -44.44 -5.23
C LYS A 558 6.46 -43.27 -5.45
N ARG A 559 7.23 -43.30 -6.55
CA ARG A 559 7.99 -42.12 -7.01
C ARG A 559 7.04 -40.93 -7.16
N SER A 560 7.14 -39.95 -6.27
CA SER A 560 6.47 -38.67 -6.38
C SER A 560 7.52 -37.57 -6.49
N PRO A 561 7.31 -36.50 -7.29
CA PRO A 561 8.09 -35.27 -7.20
C PRO A 561 8.15 -34.67 -5.78
N ALA A 562 7.25 -35.10 -4.88
CA ALA A 562 7.22 -34.75 -3.47
C ALA A 562 8.39 -35.28 -2.63
N ASP A 563 9.27 -36.12 -3.20
CA ASP A 563 10.41 -36.72 -2.51
C ASP A 563 11.77 -36.11 -2.91
N ALA A 564 11.77 -34.86 -3.38
CA ALA A 564 12.93 -34.17 -3.91
C ALA A 564 13.21 -32.85 -3.19
N ALA A 565 14.49 -32.48 -3.07
CA ALA A 565 14.90 -31.12 -2.73
C ALA A 565 16.01 -30.68 -3.66
N CYS A 566 15.97 -29.43 -4.09
CA CYS A 566 16.93 -28.88 -5.04
C CYS A 566 17.57 -27.60 -4.49
N VAL A 567 18.82 -27.36 -4.87
CA VAL A 567 19.51 -26.08 -4.71
C VAL A 567 19.78 -25.49 -6.09
N GLY A 568 19.41 -24.23 -6.28
CA GLY A 568 19.60 -23.50 -7.52
C GLY A 568 20.49 -22.27 -7.32
N VAL A 569 21.30 -21.94 -8.34
CA VAL A 569 22.04 -20.67 -8.42
C VAL A 569 21.76 -19.99 -9.75
N ARG A 570 21.86 -18.64 -9.78
CA ARG A 570 21.50 -17.79 -10.93
C ARG A 570 20.06 -18.07 -11.41
N VAL A 571 19.11 -18.02 -10.47
CA VAL A 571 17.72 -18.45 -10.68
C VAL A 571 17.01 -17.62 -11.77
N ASP A 572 17.36 -16.35 -11.91
CA ASP A 572 16.85 -15.48 -12.97
C ASP A 572 17.48 -15.76 -14.36
N GLN A 573 18.56 -16.53 -14.41
CA GLN A 573 19.30 -16.91 -15.62
C GLN A 573 19.17 -18.41 -15.94
N MET A 574 18.18 -19.11 -15.39
CA MET A 574 18.02 -20.56 -15.52
C MET A 574 18.08 -21.07 -16.97
N TRP A 575 17.63 -20.26 -17.93
CA TRP A 575 17.62 -20.63 -19.36
C TRP A 575 18.95 -20.41 -20.08
N GLN A 576 19.94 -19.79 -19.44
CA GLN A 576 21.24 -19.49 -20.03
C GLN A 576 22.37 -20.15 -19.24
N ASN A 577 22.48 -19.79 -17.96
CA ASN A 577 23.65 -20.10 -17.13
C ASN A 577 23.27 -20.60 -15.73
N GLY A 578 21.98 -20.78 -15.42
CA GLY A 578 21.55 -21.28 -14.12
C GLY A 578 21.91 -22.75 -13.92
N VAL A 579 22.16 -23.11 -12.66
CA VAL A 579 22.51 -24.47 -12.27
C VAL A 579 21.56 -24.90 -11.16
N VAL A 580 20.90 -26.04 -11.35
CA VAL A 580 20.07 -26.71 -10.34
C VAL A 580 20.67 -28.08 -10.05
N LEU A 581 20.83 -28.39 -8.76
CA LEU A 581 21.21 -29.70 -8.28
C LEU A 581 20.10 -30.23 -7.38
N CYS A 582 19.56 -31.40 -7.72
CA CYS A 582 18.46 -32.02 -6.98
C CYS A 582 18.91 -33.32 -6.31
N ASN A 583 18.43 -33.54 -5.09
CA ASN A 583 18.54 -34.79 -4.36
C ASN A 583 17.15 -35.46 -4.28
N LEU A 584 17.09 -36.76 -4.54
CA LEU A 584 15.87 -37.56 -4.59
C LEU A 584 15.93 -38.64 -3.51
N ALA A 585 14.88 -38.78 -2.70
CA ALA A 585 14.83 -39.75 -1.60
C ALA A 585 14.90 -41.23 -2.06
N HIS A 586 14.78 -41.49 -3.37
CA HIS A 586 14.67 -42.81 -3.97
C HIS A 586 15.93 -43.34 -4.69
N VAL A 587 17.08 -42.69 -4.56
CA VAL A 587 18.29 -43.08 -5.30
C VAL A 587 19.48 -43.27 -4.36
N ASP A 588 20.04 -44.48 -4.37
CA ASP A 588 21.44 -44.71 -4.00
C ASP A 588 22.31 -43.81 -4.90
N ALA A 589 22.62 -42.60 -4.39
CA ALA A 589 23.62 -41.65 -4.84
C ALA A 589 23.91 -41.59 -6.36
N TYR A 590 23.13 -40.79 -7.11
CA TYR A 590 23.66 -40.08 -8.29
C TYR A 590 23.06 -38.65 -8.31
N CYS A 591 23.93 -37.64 -8.28
CA CYS A 591 23.56 -36.25 -8.60
C CYS A 591 23.32 -36.16 -10.10
N ASP A 592 22.06 -36.02 -10.52
CA ASP A 592 21.76 -35.65 -11.90
C ASP A 592 21.96 -34.14 -12.08
N ILE A 593 23.01 -33.78 -12.81
CA ILE A 593 23.18 -32.41 -13.33
C ILE A 593 22.17 -32.27 -14.48
N VAL A 594 21.03 -31.63 -14.22
CA VAL A 594 20.11 -31.25 -15.28
C VAL A 594 20.66 -29.99 -15.95
N ARG A 595 21.46 -30.15 -17.02
CA ARG A 595 21.68 -29.08 -17.99
C ARG A 595 20.42 -28.94 -18.81
N SER A 596 19.84 -27.75 -18.88
CA SER A 596 18.74 -27.48 -19.81
C SER A 596 19.22 -27.81 -21.22
N ALA A 597 18.57 -28.77 -21.86
CA ALA A 597 18.93 -29.22 -23.20
C ALA A 597 18.79 -28.07 -24.21
N GLU A 598 19.77 -27.99 -25.10
CA GLU A 598 19.78 -27.18 -26.32
C GLU A 598 18.52 -27.44 -27.15
N HIS A 599 17.91 -26.39 -27.70
CA HIS A 599 16.96 -26.51 -28.80
C HIS A 599 17.67 -26.42 -30.16
N PRO A 600 17.14 -27.09 -31.21
CA PRO A 600 17.52 -26.81 -32.58
C PRO A 600 17.10 -25.41 -33.04
#